data_AF-A0A6G3TWZ5-F1
#
_entry.id   AF-A0A6G3TWZ5-F1
#
_cell.length_a   1.000
_cell.length_b   1.000
_cell.length_c   1.000
_cell.angle_alpha   90.00
_cell.angle_beta   90.00
_cell.angle_gamma   90.00
#
_symmetry.space_group_name_H-M   'P 1'
#
loop_
_entity.id
_entity.type
_entity.pdbx_description
1 polymer ?
#
loop_
_entity_poly.entity_id
_entity_poly.type
_entity_poly.pdbx_seq_one_letter_code
_entity_poly.pdbx_strand_id
1 'polypeptide(L)'
;MPPSARPDPESRDQEFLDWESRDREFLDRTADRLAALPGVRAVALGGSRAQGTQRPDSDWDLAVYYRGAFDPDDLRAVGWQGEVSEIGGWGGGVFNGGAWLTVEGRRVDVHYRDLDVVEHELAEAREGRFRVEPLMFHLAGIPTYLLVAELALNVTLRGALPRPAGYPAALRRTAPGRWRATATA
;
A
#
# COMPACT_ATOMS: atom_id res chain seq x y z
N MET A 1 -16.33 -24.53 -3.00
CA MET A 1 -16.98 -23.21 -3.06
C MET A 1 -16.33 -22.41 -4.17
N PRO A 2 -17.08 -21.81 -5.11
CA PRO A 2 -16.49 -20.85 -6.02
C PRO A 2 -15.99 -19.65 -5.20
N PRO A 3 -14.92 -18.97 -5.61
CA PRO A 3 -14.56 -17.69 -4.99
C PRO A 3 -15.76 -16.74 -5.18
N SER A 4 -16.20 -16.13 -4.09
CA SER A 4 -17.13 -15.00 -4.10
C SER A 4 -16.66 -14.01 -5.17
N ALA A 5 -17.58 -13.67 -6.09
CA ALA A 5 -17.32 -12.65 -7.09
C ALA A 5 -16.94 -11.36 -6.35
N ARG A 6 -15.76 -10.82 -6.65
CA ARG A 6 -15.31 -9.58 -6.01
C ARG A 6 -16.29 -8.46 -6.36
N PRO A 7 -16.63 -7.59 -5.40
CA PRO A 7 -17.55 -6.48 -5.65
C PRO A 7 -17.03 -5.55 -6.74
N ASP A 8 -17.97 -4.95 -7.48
CA ASP A 8 -17.73 -3.99 -8.55
C ASP A 8 -17.02 -2.74 -7.98
N PRO A 9 -15.97 -2.19 -8.61
CA PRO A 9 -15.37 -0.93 -8.21
C PRO A 9 -16.36 0.20 -7.89
N GLU A 10 -17.51 0.32 -8.58
CA GLU A 10 -18.54 1.33 -8.23
C GLU A 10 -19.23 1.07 -6.88
N SER A 11 -19.41 -0.21 -6.51
CA SER A 11 -19.96 -0.59 -5.20
C SER A 11 -18.99 -0.31 -4.04
N ARG A 12 -17.68 -0.24 -4.31
CA ARG A 12 -16.67 0.08 -3.29
C ARG A 12 -16.75 1.54 -2.88
N ASP A 13 -17.01 2.44 -3.82
CA ASP A 13 -17.23 3.87 -3.52
C ASP A 13 -18.50 4.06 -2.66
N GLN A 14 -19.49 3.18 -2.80
CA GLN A 14 -20.70 3.16 -1.97
C GLN A 14 -20.43 2.63 -0.53
N GLU A 15 -19.56 1.64 -0.34
CA GLU A 15 -19.18 1.13 0.99
C GLU A 15 -18.44 2.18 1.85
N PHE A 16 -17.73 3.13 1.24
CA PHE A 16 -17.18 4.29 1.95
C PHE A 16 -18.27 5.19 2.54
N LEU A 17 -19.50 5.13 2.02
CA LEU A 17 -20.61 5.96 2.51
C LEU A 17 -21.20 5.45 3.83
N ASP A 18 -20.96 4.18 4.19
CA ASP A 18 -21.53 3.52 5.38
C ASP A 18 -20.63 3.55 6.62
N TRP A 19 -19.44 4.14 6.51
CA TRP A 19 -18.57 4.33 7.67
C TRP A 19 -19.19 5.30 8.66
N GLU A 20 -18.94 5.08 9.96
CA GLU A 20 -19.27 6.08 10.96
C GLU A 20 -18.68 7.43 10.54
N SER A 21 -19.47 8.51 10.66
CA SER A 21 -19.04 9.87 10.27
C SER A 21 -17.66 10.23 10.83
N ARG A 22 -17.36 9.74 12.05
CA ARG A 22 -16.08 9.94 12.74
C ARG A 22 -14.89 9.25 12.09
N ASP A 23 -15.10 8.08 11.49
CA ASP A 23 -14.04 7.33 10.80
C ASP A 23 -13.66 7.98 9.48
N ARG A 24 -14.66 8.48 8.74
CA ARG A 24 -14.42 9.29 7.54
C ARG A 24 -13.68 10.59 7.87
N GLU A 25 -14.15 11.31 8.89
CA GLU A 25 -13.54 12.57 9.30
C GLU A 25 -12.08 12.38 9.75
N PHE A 26 -11.82 11.32 10.52
CA PHE A 26 -10.47 10.91 10.91
C PHE A 26 -9.60 10.60 9.68
N LEU A 27 -10.12 9.78 8.75
CA LEU A 27 -9.37 9.38 7.57
C LEU A 27 -9.03 10.59 6.70
N ASP A 28 -10.00 11.47 6.46
CA ASP A 28 -9.79 12.66 5.64
C ASP A 28 -8.73 13.58 6.24
N ARG A 29 -8.81 13.89 7.54
CA ARG A 29 -7.78 14.71 8.22
C ARG A 29 -6.40 14.08 8.14
N THR A 30 -6.32 12.77 8.38
CA THR A 30 -5.05 12.03 8.37
C THR A 30 -4.46 12.02 6.96
N ALA A 31 -5.29 11.76 5.95
CA ALA A 31 -4.88 11.77 4.54
C ALA A 31 -4.46 13.17 4.07
N ASP A 32 -5.17 14.23 4.47
CA ASP A 32 -4.80 15.62 4.17
C ASP A 32 -3.44 15.97 4.78
N ARG A 33 -3.21 15.57 6.03
CA ARG A 33 -1.94 15.84 6.70
C ARG A 33 -0.77 15.12 6.03
N LEU A 34 -0.96 13.86 5.63
CA LEU A 34 0.05 13.09 4.89
C LEU A 34 0.27 13.65 3.48
N ALA A 35 -0.79 14.06 2.78
CA ALA A 35 -0.69 14.62 1.43
C ALA A 35 0.02 15.98 1.41
N ALA A 36 0.00 16.72 2.52
CA ALA A 36 0.70 17.99 2.67
C ALA A 36 2.22 17.83 2.90
N LEU A 37 2.73 16.62 3.10
CA LEU A 37 4.17 16.39 3.29
C LEU A 37 4.95 16.68 1.99
N PRO A 38 6.13 17.30 2.07
CA PRO A 38 6.99 17.53 0.91
C PRO A 38 7.25 16.25 0.12
N GLY A 39 7.22 16.35 -1.20
CA GLY A 39 7.46 15.22 -2.11
C GLY A 39 6.29 14.25 -2.29
N VAL A 40 5.29 14.25 -1.39
CA VAL A 40 4.09 13.40 -1.51
C VAL A 40 3.20 13.87 -2.67
N ARG A 41 2.77 12.92 -3.48
CA ARG A 41 1.94 13.11 -4.69
C ARG A 41 0.58 12.44 -4.60
N ALA A 42 0.49 11.37 -3.82
CA ALA A 42 -0.77 10.70 -3.55
C ALA A 42 -0.75 10.01 -2.18
N VAL A 43 -1.94 9.80 -1.65
CA VAL A 43 -2.16 9.01 -0.43
C VAL A 43 -3.24 7.99 -0.73
N ALA A 44 -3.02 6.73 -0.33
CA ALA A 44 -3.99 5.67 -0.50
C ALA A 44 -4.24 4.92 0.81
N LEU A 45 -5.49 4.49 1.00
CA LEU A 45 -5.90 3.53 2.02
C LEU A 45 -5.69 2.11 1.49
N GLY A 46 -5.06 1.25 2.28
CA GLY A 46 -4.89 -0.16 2.01
C GLY A 46 -5.56 -1.06 3.04
N GLY A 47 -5.05 -2.28 3.12
CA GLY A 47 -5.37 -3.22 4.18
C GLY A 47 -6.84 -3.65 4.24
N SER A 48 -7.28 -3.97 5.46
CA SER A 48 -8.62 -4.52 5.69
C SER A 48 -9.73 -3.52 5.40
N ARG A 49 -9.49 -2.23 5.67
CA ARG A 49 -10.44 -1.12 5.46
C ARG A 49 -10.66 -0.79 4.00
N ALA A 50 -9.62 -0.80 3.16
CA ALA A 50 -9.79 -0.67 1.71
C ALA A 50 -10.57 -1.84 1.10
N GLN A 51 -10.60 -2.99 1.78
CA GLN A 51 -11.22 -4.22 1.31
C GLN A 51 -12.59 -4.51 1.95
N GLY A 52 -13.08 -3.65 2.86
CA GLY A 52 -14.35 -3.89 3.55
C GLY A 52 -14.33 -5.09 4.51
N THR A 53 -13.15 -5.51 4.97
CA THR A 53 -12.95 -6.70 5.83
C THR A 53 -12.43 -6.35 7.22
N GLN A 54 -12.43 -5.06 7.55
CA GLN A 54 -11.99 -4.55 8.84
C GLN A 54 -12.88 -5.02 9.98
N ARG A 55 -12.25 -5.21 11.14
CA ARG A 55 -12.93 -5.32 12.44
C ARG A 55 -12.83 -3.97 13.17
N PRO A 56 -13.63 -3.74 14.22
CA PRO A 56 -13.54 -2.50 15.01
C PRO A 56 -12.14 -2.19 15.55
N ASP A 57 -11.34 -3.22 15.85
CA ASP A 57 -9.97 -3.13 16.39
C ASP A 57 -8.87 -3.08 15.32
N SER A 58 -9.24 -3.17 14.04
CA SER A 58 -8.26 -3.14 12.95
C SER A 58 -7.57 -1.77 12.89
N ASP A 59 -6.35 -1.76 12.40
CA ASP A 59 -5.51 -0.58 12.11
C ASP A 59 -5.87 0.10 10.78
N TRP A 60 -5.32 1.29 10.60
CA TRP A 60 -5.42 2.08 9.37
C TRP A 60 -4.14 1.96 8.56
N ASP A 61 -4.18 1.17 7.49
CA ASP A 61 -3.08 1.07 6.54
C ASP A 61 -3.14 2.21 5.52
N LEU A 62 -2.18 3.12 5.54
CA LEU A 62 -2.01 4.20 4.59
C LEU A 62 -0.70 4.04 3.83
N ALA A 63 -0.64 4.56 2.61
CA ALA A 63 0.58 4.66 1.84
C ALA A 63 0.75 6.08 1.32
N VAL A 64 1.93 6.65 1.53
CA VAL A 64 2.35 7.90 0.87
C VAL A 64 3.14 7.55 -0.38
N TYR A 65 2.68 8.07 -1.51
CA TYR A 65 3.35 7.94 -2.78
C TYR A 65 4.09 9.23 -3.04
N TYR A 66 5.41 9.18 -3.09
CA TYR A 66 6.26 10.35 -3.25
C TYR A 66 7.06 10.28 -4.54
N ARG A 67 7.55 11.45 -4.97
CA ARG A 67 8.49 11.57 -6.10
C ARG A 67 9.54 12.62 -5.80
N GLY A 68 10.79 12.28 -6.06
CA GLY A 68 11.94 13.11 -5.73
C GLY A 68 12.28 13.00 -4.24
N ALA A 69 12.68 14.11 -3.62
CA ALA A 69 13.05 14.12 -2.21
C ALA A 69 11.80 14.01 -1.33
N PHE A 70 11.70 12.90 -0.59
CA PHE A 70 10.83 12.72 0.56
C PHE A 70 11.72 12.49 1.77
N ASP A 71 11.46 13.20 2.85
CA ASP A 71 12.23 13.09 4.09
C ASP A 71 11.34 12.54 5.22
N PRO A 72 11.66 11.36 5.80
CA PRO A 72 10.94 10.85 6.96
C PRO A 72 10.90 11.82 8.14
N ASP A 73 11.84 12.77 8.26
CA ASP A 73 11.79 13.82 9.28
C ASP A 73 10.58 14.75 9.11
N ASP A 74 10.09 14.97 7.89
CA ASP A 74 8.86 15.74 7.67
C ASP A 74 7.65 15.02 8.30
N LEU A 75 7.61 13.68 8.22
CA LEU A 75 6.57 12.88 8.88
C LEU A 75 6.75 12.88 10.40
N ARG A 76 7.99 12.81 10.93
CA ARG A 76 8.26 12.94 12.38
C ARG A 76 7.79 14.30 12.91
N ALA A 77 8.03 15.36 12.16
CA ALA A 77 7.63 16.72 12.51
C ALA A 77 6.11 16.91 12.58
N VAL A 78 5.31 15.98 12.05
CA VAL A 78 3.85 15.97 12.28
C VAL A 78 3.51 15.82 13.76
N GLY A 79 4.36 15.16 14.54
CA GLY A 79 4.22 15.05 16.00
C GLY A 79 3.26 13.96 16.47
N TRP A 80 2.89 13.01 15.61
CA TRP A 80 2.14 11.83 16.02
C TRP A 80 3.03 10.86 16.80
N GLN A 81 2.46 10.22 17.81
CA GLN A 81 3.20 9.26 18.63
C GLN A 81 3.50 8.00 17.82
N GLY A 82 4.72 7.46 17.96
CA GLY A 82 5.08 6.19 17.32
C GLY A 82 6.50 6.20 16.78
N GLU A 83 6.76 5.29 15.85
CA GLU A 83 8.05 5.09 15.22
C GLU A 83 7.96 5.43 13.73
N VAL A 84 8.87 6.28 13.27
CA VAL A 84 9.03 6.64 11.86
C VAL A 84 10.41 6.12 11.45
N SER A 85 10.45 5.21 10.49
CA SER A 85 11.72 4.66 9.97
C SER A 85 12.34 5.58 8.92
N GLU A 86 13.65 5.46 8.75
CA GLU A 86 14.37 6.03 7.61
C GLU A 86 13.95 5.37 6.29
N ILE A 87 14.20 6.04 5.17
CA ILE A 87 14.18 5.37 3.87
C ILE A 87 15.29 4.31 3.86
N GLY A 88 14.93 3.07 3.58
CA GLY A 88 15.81 1.91 3.67
C GLY A 88 15.80 1.22 5.04
N GLY A 89 15.09 1.78 6.04
CA GLY A 89 15.05 1.25 7.40
C GLY A 89 14.42 -0.13 7.53
N TRP A 90 13.61 -0.54 6.55
CA TRP A 90 13.03 -1.89 6.46
C TRP A 90 13.71 -2.78 5.40
N GLY A 91 14.84 -2.32 4.86
CA GLY A 91 15.57 -2.93 3.74
C GLY A 91 15.56 -2.03 2.49
N GLY A 92 16.35 -2.38 1.47
CA GLY A 92 16.50 -1.56 0.25
C GLY A 92 15.48 -1.83 -0.86
N GLY A 93 14.43 -2.60 -0.58
CA GLY A 93 13.50 -3.14 -1.57
C GLY A 93 12.27 -2.26 -1.86
N VAL A 94 11.23 -2.84 -2.46
CA VAL A 94 9.93 -2.17 -2.69
C VAL A 94 9.21 -1.80 -1.38
N PHE A 95 9.60 -2.42 -0.28
CA PHE A 95 9.10 -2.14 1.07
C PHE A 95 10.22 -1.51 1.91
N ASN A 96 10.70 -0.34 1.46
CA ASN A 96 11.92 0.28 2.00
C ASN A 96 11.74 1.05 3.31
N GLY A 97 10.50 1.29 3.76
CA GLY A 97 10.25 1.98 5.00
C GLY A 97 8.80 2.35 5.20
N GLY A 98 8.55 2.97 6.34
CA GLY A 98 7.25 3.39 6.79
C GLY A 98 7.25 3.92 8.22
N ALA A 99 6.06 3.99 8.80
CA ALA A 99 5.85 4.40 10.18
C ALA A 99 4.73 3.58 10.84
N TRP A 100 4.88 3.34 12.13
CA TRP A 100 3.83 2.82 13.01
C TRP A 100 3.44 3.91 13.99
N LEU A 101 2.23 4.44 13.83
CA LEU A 101 1.80 5.65 14.50
C LEU A 101 0.51 5.44 15.29
N THR A 102 0.30 6.31 16.27
CA THR A 102 -0.96 6.47 16.98
C THR A 102 -1.49 7.88 16.73
N VAL A 103 -2.63 7.97 16.04
CA VAL A 103 -3.29 9.22 15.68
C VAL A 103 -4.68 9.22 16.32
N GLU A 104 -4.96 10.19 17.20
CA GLU A 104 -6.26 10.27 17.92
C GLU A 104 -6.64 8.94 18.63
N GLY A 105 -5.64 8.21 19.16
CA GLY A 105 -5.82 6.92 19.82
C GLY A 105 -6.00 5.71 18.89
N ARG A 106 -5.83 5.89 17.58
CA ARG A 106 -5.99 4.85 16.55
C ARG A 106 -4.63 4.44 15.99
N ARG A 107 -4.42 3.13 15.78
CA ARG A 107 -3.21 2.60 15.14
C ARG A 107 -3.23 2.90 13.64
N VAL A 108 -2.16 3.51 13.14
CA VAL A 108 -1.98 3.90 11.75
C VAL A 108 -0.62 3.43 11.26
N ASP A 109 -0.62 2.62 10.21
CA ASP A 109 0.58 2.14 9.54
C ASP A 109 0.74 2.95 8.25
N VAL A 110 1.90 3.59 8.06
CA VAL A 110 2.18 4.40 6.87
C VAL A 110 3.30 3.74 6.07
N HIS A 111 3.05 3.40 4.82
CA HIS A 111 4.04 2.86 3.91
C HIS A 111 4.61 3.93 2.98
N TYR A 112 5.92 3.88 2.75
CA TYR A 112 6.57 4.74 1.77
C TYR A 112 6.57 4.08 0.39
N ARG A 113 6.14 4.81 -0.64
CA ARG A 113 6.10 4.32 -2.03
C ARG A 113 6.75 5.34 -2.95
N ASP A 114 7.98 5.05 -3.36
CA ASP A 114 8.63 5.81 -4.43
C ASP A 114 7.91 5.54 -5.75
N LEU A 115 7.34 6.59 -6.36
CA LEU A 115 6.60 6.48 -7.61
C LEU A 115 7.45 5.96 -8.76
N ASP A 116 8.75 6.25 -8.79
CA ASP A 116 9.62 5.78 -9.86
C ASP A 116 9.86 4.26 -9.75
N VAL A 117 9.94 3.74 -8.52
CA VAL A 117 9.98 2.28 -8.25
C VAL A 117 8.63 1.64 -8.58
N VAL A 118 7.51 2.25 -8.18
CA VAL A 118 6.16 1.76 -8.46
C VAL A 118 5.93 1.64 -9.97
N GLU A 119 6.28 2.67 -10.73
CA GLU A 119 6.13 2.67 -12.19
C GLU A 119 7.02 1.61 -12.86
N HIS A 120 8.26 1.46 -12.39
CA HIS A 120 9.17 0.42 -12.87
C HIS A 120 8.61 -0.99 -12.64
N GLU A 121 8.23 -1.31 -11.40
CA GLU A 121 7.75 -2.66 -11.06
C GLU A 121 6.37 -2.96 -11.68
N LEU A 122 5.54 -1.94 -11.91
CA LEU A 122 4.31 -2.09 -12.68
C LEU A 122 4.61 -2.45 -14.15
N ALA A 123 5.64 -1.85 -14.75
CA ALA A 123 6.07 -2.19 -16.12
C ALA A 123 6.66 -3.61 -16.18
N GLU A 124 7.52 -3.99 -15.24
CA GLU A 124 8.08 -5.35 -15.14
C GLU A 124 6.98 -6.40 -14.99
N ALA A 125 6.01 -6.16 -14.11
CA ALA A 125 4.90 -7.06 -13.88
C ALA A 125 3.99 -7.22 -15.11
N ARG A 126 3.81 -6.16 -15.92
CA ARG A 126 3.10 -6.25 -17.21
C ARG A 126 3.76 -7.22 -18.17
N GLU A 127 5.09 -7.29 -18.14
CA GLU A 127 5.89 -8.24 -18.90
C GLU A 127 6.04 -9.61 -18.21
N GLY A 128 5.41 -9.81 -17.04
CA GLY A 128 5.47 -11.05 -16.27
C GLY A 128 6.80 -11.28 -15.56
N ARG A 129 7.60 -10.21 -15.39
CA ARG A 129 8.83 -10.22 -14.60
C ARG A 129 8.56 -9.68 -13.20
N PHE A 130 9.31 -10.17 -12.24
CA PHE A 130 9.30 -9.70 -10.86
C PHE A 130 10.59 -10.13 -10.16
N ARG A 131 10.87 -9.56 -8.99
CA ARG A 131 11.89 -10.09 -8.08
C ARG A 131 11.21 -10.54 -6.79
N VAL A 132 11.89 -11.36 -6.00
CA VAL A 132 11.47 -11.71 -4.65
C VAL A 132 12.51 -11.14 -3.71
N GLU A 133 12.08 -10.26 -2.82
CA GLU A 133 12.95 -9.54 -1.91
C GLU A 133 12.84 -10.15 -0.50
N PRO A 134 13.97 -10.46 0.15
CA PRO A 134 13.96 -10.89 1.54
C PRO A 134 13.38 -9.77 2.42
N LEU A 135 12.48 -10.13 3.32
CA LEU A 135 11.92 -9.23 4.31
C LEU A 135 11.81 -10.01 5.62
N MET A 136 12.36 -9.46 6.71
CA MET A 136 12.62 -10.22 7.97
C MET A 136 11.41 -10.99 8.51
N PHE A 137 10.19 -10.52 8.24
CA PHE A 137 8.93 -11.14 8.71
C PHE A 137 8.17 -11.91 7.61
N HIS A 138 8.74 -12.05 6.41
CA HIS A 138 8.20 -12.86 5.32
C HIS A 138 9.23 -13.92 4.91
N LEU A 139 9.07 -15.15 5.41
CA LEU A 139 10.01 -16.25 5.16
C LEU A 139 10.25 -16.52 3.65
N ALA A 140 9.19 -16.43 2.84
CA ALA A 140 9.28 -16.62 1.39
C ALA A 140 9.74 -15.35 0.62
N GLY A 141 10.00 -14.26 1.34
CA GLY A 141 10.18 -12.92 0.78
C GLY A 141 8.87 -12.32 0.25
N ILE A 142 8.97 -11.12 -0.28
CA ILE A 142 7.87 -10.41 -0.93
C ILE A 142 8.15 -10.25 -2.44
N PRO A 143 7.17 -10.55 -3.31
CA PRO A 143 7.33 -10.26 -4.73
C PRO A 143 7.23 -8.77 -5.01
N THR A 144 8.02 -8.26 -5.95
CA THR A 144 7.95 -6.84 -6.32
C THR A 144 6.61 -6.43 -6.96
N TYR A 145 5.88 -7.40 -7.54
CA TYR A 145 4.50 -7.17 -8.00
C TYR A 145 3.49 -6.92 -6.86
N LEU A 146 3.91 -6.95 -5.58
CA LEU A 146 3.12 -6.47 -4.45
C LEU A 146 2.58 -5.06 -4.72
N LEU A 147 3.41 -4.18 -5.28
CA LEU A 147 3.00 -2.81 -5.63
C LEU A 147 1.83 -2.79 -6.62
N VAL A 148 1.77 -3.76 -7.55
CA VAL A 148 0.64 -3.89 -8.48
C VAL A 148 -0.63 -4.34 -7.77
N ALA A 149 -0.51 -5.23 -6.78
CA ALA A 149 -1.64 -5.64 -5.95
C ALA A 149 -2.15 -4.47 -5.09
N GLU A 150 -1.26 -3.68 -4.50
CA GLU A 150 -1.62 -2.47 -3.75
C GLU A 150 -2.36 -1.47 -4.64
N LEU A 151 -1.82 -1.13 -5.82
CA LEU A 151 -2.50 -0.21 -6.75
C LEU A 151 -3.89 -0.71 -7.21
N ALA A 152 -4.09 -2.03 -7.26
CA ALA A 152 -5.37 -2.61 -7.65
C ALA A 152 -6.39 -2.68 -6.49
N LEU A 153 -5.92 -2.85 -5.26
CA LEU A 153 -6.77 -3.10 -4.09
C LEU A 153 -7.00 -1.87 -3.23
N ASN A 154 -6.02 -0.98 -3.14
CA ASN A 154 -6.06 0.22 -2.33
C ASN A 154 -7.01 1.26 -2.94
N VAL A 155 -7.45 2.17 -2.08
CA VAL A 155 -8.32 3.28 -2.46
C VAL A 155 -7.53 4.58 -2.38
N THR A 156 -7.43 5.27 -3.52
CA THR A 156 -6.72 6.55 -3.58
C THR A 156 -7.56 7.61 -2.89
N LEU A 157 -7.03 8.21 -1.83
CA LEU A 157 -7.70 9.24 -1.03
C LEU A 157 -7.36 10.64 -1.51
N ARG A 158 -6.11 10.85 -1.93
CA ARG A 158 -5.56 12.13 -2.41
C ARG A 158 -4.63 11.89 -3.59
N GLY A 159 -4.58 12.85 -4.50
CA GLY A 159 -3.77 12.76 -5.71
C GLY A 159 -4.34 11.78 -6.74
N ALA A 160 -3.48 11.32 -7.64
CA ALA A 160 -3.84 10.38 -8.68
C ALA A 160 -2.78 9.27 -8.77
N LEU A 161 -3.24 8.02 -8.84
CA LEU A 161 -2.38 6.84 -8.97
C LEU A 161 -2.79 6.02 -10.19
N PRO A 162 -1.85 5.31 -10.82
CA PRO A 162 -2.19 4.36 -11.87
C PRO A 162 -3.08 3.26 -11.30
N ARG A 163 -4.16 2.94 -12.01
CA ARG A 163 -5.07 1.84 -11.64
C ARG A 163 -4.89 0.69 -12.63
N PRO A 164 -4.24 -0.42 -12.24
CA PRO A 164 -4.15 -1.59 -13.09
C PRO A 164 -5.55 -2.10 -13.44
N ALA A 165 -5.84 -2.29 -14.72
CA ALA A 165 -7.14 -2.82 -15.19
C ALA A 165 -7.43 -4.24 -14.69
N GLY A 166 -6.40 -4.94 -14.20
CA GLY A 166 -6.51 -6.25 -13.61
C GLY A 166 -5.14 -6.85 -13.36
N TYR A 167 -5.13 -8.10 -12.89
CA TYR A 167 -3.90 -8.85 -12.68
C TYR A 167 -3.20 -9.14 -14.03
N PRO A 168 -1.93 -8.71 -14.24
CA PRO A 168 -1.27 -8.83 -15.53
C PRO A 168 -1.26 -10.25 -16.11
N ALA A 169 -1.64 -10.38 -17.38
CA ALA A 169 -1.78 -11.69 -18.03
C ALA A 169 -0.44 -12.45 -18.14
N ALA A 170 0.66 -11.73 -18.40
CA ALA A 170 1.99 -12.33 -18.43
C ALA A 170 2.39 -12.85 -17.04
N LEU A 171 2.19 -12.06 -15.99
CA LEU A 171 2.48 -12.45 -14.62
C LEU A 171 1.67 -13.68 -14.18
N ARG A 172 0.40 -13.77 -14.59
CA ARG A 172 -0.44 -14.95 -14.36
C ARG A 172 0.14 -16.24 -14.94
N ARG A 173 0.86 -16.15 -16.06
CA ARG A 173 1.52 -17.32 -16.68
C ARG A 173 2.85 -17.64 -16.01
N THR A 174 3.66 -16.63 -15.69
CA THR A 174 5.05 -16.83 -15.26
C THR A 174 5.20 -17.07 -13.76
N ALA A 175 4.42 -16.39 -12.93
CA ALA A 175 4.59 -16.42 -11.48
C ALA A 175 4.42 -17.82 -10.85
N PRO A 176 3.38 -18.62 -11.19
CA PRO A 176 3.18 -19.92 -10.55
C PRO A 176 4.35 -20.89 -10.76
N GLY A 177 4.95 -20.90 -11.95
CA GLY A 177 6.10 -21.75 -12.27
C GLY A 177 7.33 -21.38 -11.45
N ARG A 178 7.60 -20.08 -11.33
CA ARG A 178 8.72 -19.59 -10.52
C ARG A 178 8.57 -19.90 -9.04
N TRP A 179 7.39 -19.67 -8.47
CA TRP A 179 7.14 -19.98 -7.06
C TRP A 179 7.26 -21.48 -6.76
N ARG A 180 6.78 -22.36 -7.66
CA ARG A 180 6.97 -23.81 -7.52
C ARG A 180 8.45 -24.18 -7.53
N ALA A 181 9.22 -23.63 -8.47
CA ALA A 181 10.66 -23.88 -8.55
C ALA A 181 11.39 -23.46 -7.27
N THR A 182 11.08 -22.29 -6.72
CA THR A 182 11.66 -21.82 -5.45
C THR A 182 11.30 -22.72 -4.28
N ALA A 183 10.07 -23.24 -4.21
CA ALA A 183 9.63 -24.09 -3.11
C ALA A 183 10.26 -25.50 -3.12
N THR A 184 10.81 -25.93 -4.26
CA THR A 184 11.42 -27.26 -4.44
C THR A 184 12.94 -27.23 -4.53
N ALA A 185 13.55 -26.05 -4.48
CA ALA A 185 15.00 -25.84 -4.48
C ALA A 185 15.57 -26.02 -3.07
#